data_AF-A0A7C4VWT9-F1
#
_entry.id   AF-A0A7C4VWT9-F1
#
_cell.length_a   1.000
_cell.length_b   1.000
_cell.length_c   1.000
_cell.angle_alpha   90.00
_cell.angle_beta   90.00
_cell.angle_gamma   90.00
#
_symmetry.space_group_name_H-M   'P 1'
#
loop_
_entity.id
_entity.type
_entity.pdbx_description
1 polymer ?
#
loop_
_entity_poly.entity_id
_entity_poly.type
_entity_poly.pdbx_seq_one_letter_code
_entity_poly.pdbx_strand_id
1 'polypeptide(L)'
;MESITGLFNTVFDVHPWHVPTVHFPIALTGIGLLFLLLALWQRNEALERAAFYNVTLAALSTLVAGLTGYRDYIVRFEGDAPYINLKIFLAITLFVLTAVIALVRWRQSEVFWRPTTMVLYIAGFAASFILASALGFIGGVILYGF
;
A
#
# COMPACT_ATOMS: atom_id res chain seq x y z
N MET A 1 26.77 27.29 5.67
CA MET A 1 26.27 26.75 4.39
C MET A 1 26.55 25.26 4.28
N GLU A 2 27.76 24.78 4.59
CA GLU A 2 28.11 23.34 4.60
C GLU A 2 27.17 22.47 5.45
N SER A 3 26.72 22.93 6.61
CA SER A 3 25.80 22.20 7.49
C SER A 3 24.40 22.01 6.90
N ILE A 4 23.91 22.99 6.14
CA ILE A 4 22.60 22.93 5.47
C ILE A 4 22.69 21.98 4.27
N THR A 5 23.73 22.13 3.45
CA THR A 5 23.97 21.24 2.30
C THR A 5 24.19 19.78 2.75
N GLY A 6 24.92 19.56 3.84
CA GLY A 6 25.11 18.23 4.44
C GLY A 6 23.81 17.61 4.96
N LEU A 7 22.94 18.42 5.58
CA LEU A 7 21.60 17.98 5.99
C LEU A 7 20.74 17.60 4.79
N PHE A 8 20.70 18.43 3.75
CA PHE A 8 19.94 18.16 2.52
C PHE A 8 20.38 16.85 1.86
N ASN A 9 21.69 16.65 1.69
CA ASN A 9 22.24 15.41 1.14
C ASN A 9 21.83 14.20 2.00
N THR A 10 21.99 14.29 3.32
CA THR A 10 21.65 13.18 4.22
C THR A 10 20.16 12.81 4.14
N VAL A 11 19.28 13.82 4.13
CA VAL A 11 17.83 13.63 4.11
C VAL A 11 17.35 13.13 2.75
N PHE A 12 17.80 13.69 1.63
CA PHE A 12 17.22 13.38 0.31
C PHE A 12 18.01 12.37 -0.51
N ASP A 13 19.34 12.31 -0.33
CA ASP A 13 20.24 11.48 -1.15
C ASP A 13 20.70 10.21 -0.43
N VAL A 14 20.91 10.27 0.89
CA VAL A 14 21.39 9.09 1.64
C VAL A 14 20.25 8.30 2.27
N HIS A 15 19.24 8.97 2.84
CA HIS A 15 18.21 8.33 3.65
C HIS A 15 17.40 7.27 2.86
N PRO A 16 17.19 6.06 3.41
CA PRO A 16 16.47 4.98 2.74
C PRO A 16 14.95 5.12 2.86
N TRP A 17 14.37 6.10 2.17
CA TRP A 17 12.94 6.40 2.21
C TRP A 17 12.02 5.26 1.78
N HIS A 18 12.46 4.35 0.90
CA HIS A 18 11.61 3.26 0.46
C HIS A 18 11.23 2.32 1.63
N VAL A 19 12.19 1.99 2.51
CA VAL A 19 11.96 1.06 3.62
C VAL A 19 10.82 1.51 4.54
N PRO A 20 10.80 2.73 5.12
CA PRO A 20 9.68 3.15 5.96
C PRO A 20 8.39 3.33 5.15
N THR A 21 8.46 3.78 3.89
CA THR A 21 7.24 4.06 3.11
C THR A 21 6.50 2.80 2.67
N VAL A 22 7.17 1.66 2.45
CA VAL A 22 6.47 0.40 2.12
C VAL A 22 5.63 -0.16 3.28
N HIS A 23 5.93 0.21 4.52
CA HIS A 23 5.17 -0.28 5.68
C HIS A 23 3.76 0.32 5.73
N PHE A 24 3.56 1.52 5.18
CA PHE A 24 2.26 2.19 5.17
C PHE A 24 1.20 1.40 4.39
N PRO A 25 1.37 1.10 3.09
CA PRO A 25 0.35 0.35 2.35
C PRO A 25 0.11 -1.05 2.95
N ILE A 26 1.13 -1.69 3.52
CA ILE A 26 0.99 -2.99 4.21
C ILE A 26 0.12 -2.85 5.46
N ALA A 27 0.46 -1.90 6.35
CA ALA A 27 -0.29 -1.69 7.59
C ALA A 27 -1.71 -1.21 7.31
N LEU A 28 -1.89 -0.27 6.38
CA LEU A 28 -3.19 0.31 6.04
C LEU A 28 -4.12 -0.72 5.38
N THR A 29 -3.61 -1.60 4.52
CA THR A 29 -4.45 -2.68 3.95
C THR A 29 -4.81 -3.72 5.01
N GLY A 30 -3.89 -4.08 5.91
CA GLY A 30 -4.16 -5.02 7.01
C GLY A 30 -5.16 -4.47 8.03
N ILE A 31 -4.95 -3.25 8.52
CA ILE A 31 -5.86 -2.58 9.46
C ILE A 31 -7.19 -2.27 8.79
N GLY A 32 -7.19 -1.87 7.51
CA GLY A 32 -8.40 -1.67 6.74
C GLY A 32 -9.26 -2.93 6.65
N LEU A 33 -8.64 -4.08 6.36
CA LEU A 33 -9.32 -5.38 6.35
C LEU A 33 -9.86 -5.73 7.75
N LEU A 34 -9.06 -5.53 8.80
CA LEU A 34 -9.49 -5.78 10.18
C LEU A 34 -10.73 -4.95 10.53
N PHE A 35 -10.71 -3.64 10.26
CA PHE A 35 -11.87 -2.78 10.52
C PHE A 35 -13.09 -3.19 9.70
N LEU A 36 -12.92 -3.64 8.46
CA LEU A 36 -14.03 -4.13 7.65
C LEU A 36 -14.66 -5.39 8.24
N LEU A 37 -13.85 -6.34 8.71
CA LEU A 37 -14.33 -7.56 9.37
C LEU A 37 -15.02 -7.24 10.71
N LEU A 38 -14.46 -6.32 11.49
CA LEU A 38 -15.10 -5.84 12.72
C LEU A 38 -16.41 -5.12 12.43
N ALA A 39 -16.49 -4.34 11.35
CA ALA A 39 -17.73 -3.70 10.90
C ALA A 39 -18.81 -4.73 10.56
N LEU A 40 -18.45 -5.83 9.90
CA LEU A 40 -19.37 -6.93 9.59
C LEU A 40 -19.89 -7.58 10.87
N TRP A 41 -18.99 -7.88 11.82
CA TRP A 41 -19.33 -8.57 13.07
C TRP A 41 -20.19 -7.69 13.98
N GLN A 42 -19.80 -6.42 14.17
CA GLN A 42 -20.47 -5.49 15.08
C GLN A 42 -21.62 -4.72 14.43
N ARG A 43 -21.84 -4.88 13.12
CA ARG A 43 -22.82 -4.11 12.33
C ARG A 43 -22.64 -2.59 12.52
N ASN A 44 -21.39 -2.12 12.49
CA ASN A 44 -21.04 -0.74 12.82
C ASN A 44 -20.48 0.02 11.60
N GLU A 45 -21.21 1.05 11.17
CA GLU A 45 -20.81 1.91 10.05
C GLU A 45 -19.53 2.70 10.29
N ALA A 46 -19.21 3.08 11.52
CA ALA A 46 -18.00 3.84 11.82
C ALA A 46 -16.74 3.01 11.53
N LEU A 47 -16.78 1.71 11.81
CA LEU A 47 -15.70 0.78 11.49
C LEU A 47 -15.54 0.58 9.99
N GLU A 48 -16.65 0.51 9.24
CA GLU A 48 -16.59 0.46 7.78
C GLU A 48 -15.99 1.74 7.19
N ARG A 49 -16.36 2.91 7.71
CA ARG A 49 -15.76 4.20 7.31
C ARG A 49 -14.26 4.24 7.61
N ALA A 50 -13.84 3.69 8.76
CA ALA A 50 -12.42 3.56 9.09
C ALA A 50 -11.70 2.66 8.06
N ALA A 51 -12.30 1.53 7.67
CA ALA A 51 -11.77 0.66 6.62
C ALA A 51 -11.63 1.41 5.28
N PHE A 52 -12.65 2.18 4.89
CA PHE A 52 -12.63 3.02 3.69
C PHE A 52 -11.50 4.06 3.70
N TYR A 53 -11.28 4.77 4.81
CA TYR A 53 -10.16 5.72 4.89
C TYR A 53 -8.81 5.02 4.85
N ASN A 54 -8.68 3.85 5.47
CA ASN A 54 -7.46 3.05 5.41
C ASN A 54 -7.13 2.62 3.98
N VAL A 55 -8.08 2.08 3.22
CA VAL A 55 -7.82 1.66 1.82
C VAL A 55 -7.54 2.85 0.90
N THR A 56 -8.17 4.01 1.16
CA THR A 56 -7.87 5.25 0.44
C THR A 56 -6.45 5.73 0.70
N LEU A 57 -6.04 5.76 1.97
CA LEU A 57 -4.65 6.11 2.34
C LEU A 57 -3.67 5.07 1.83
N ALA A 58 -4.04 3.78 1.79
CA ALA A 58 -3.22 2.74 1.20
C ALA A 58 -2.90 3.07 -0.26
N ALA A 59 -3.91 3.40 -1.08
CA ALA A 59 -3.72 3.79 -2.48
C ALA A 59 -2.73 4.96 -2.63
N LEU A 60 -2.89 6.02 -1.82
CA LEU A 60 -2.00 7.18 -1.84
C LEU A 60 -0.57 6.81 -1.40
N SER A 61 -0.44 6.01 -0.34
CA SER A 61 0.86 5.57 0.17
C SER A 61 1.58 4.61 -0.79
N THR A 62 0.85 3.83 -1.58
CA THR A 62 1.43 2.99 -2.64
C THR A 62 2.13 3.84 -3.70
N LEU A 63 1.60 5.02 -4.04
CA LEU A 63 2.29 5.95 -4.95
C LEU A 63 3.61 6.44 -4.34
N VAL A 64 3.58 6.86 -3.08
CA VAL A 64 4.79 7.33 -2.37
C VAL A 64 5.83 6.22 -2.25
N ALA A 65 5.42 5.01 -1.90
CA ALA A 65 6.28 3.84 -1.83
C ALA A 65 6.84 3.46 -3.22
N GLY A 66 6.05 3.62 -4.28
CA GLY A 66 6.48 3.40 -5.67
C GLY A 66 7.54 4.41 -6.11
N LEU A 67 7.34 5.70 -5.83
CA LEU A 67 8.31 6.75 -6.17
C LEU A 67 9.64 6.57 -5.44
N THR A 68 9.59 6.34 -4.14
CA THR A 68 10.80 6.09 -3.32
C THR A 68 11.48 4.78 -3.71
N GLY A 69 10.71 3.76 -4.09
CA GLY A 69 11.23 2.48 -4.58
C GLY A 69 11.91 2.57 -5.93
N TYR A 70 11.35 3.35 -6.87
CA TYR A 70 11.96 3.60 -8.17
C TYR A 70 13.28 4.37 -8.04
N ARG A 71 13.31 5.36 -7.14
CA ARG A 71 14.55 6.07 -6.80
C ARG A 71 15.61 5.12 -6.24
N ASP A 72 15.25 4.24 -5.31
CA ASP A 72 16.18 3.24 -4.78
C ASP A 72 16.65 2.24 -5.85
N TYR A 73 15.78 1.84 -6.77
CA TYR A 73 16.14 1.00 -7.91
C TYR A 73 17.26 1.62 -8.76
N ILE A 74 17.20 2.93 -9.01
CA ILE A 74 18.25 3.65 -9.76
C ILE A 74 19.51 3.84 -8.90
N VAL A 75 19.35 4.36 -7.68
CA VAL A 75 20.48 4.86 -6.87
C VAL A 75 21.21 3.74 -6.12
N ARG A 76 20.50 2.72 -5.65
CA ARG A 76 21.09 1.63 -4.83
C ARG A 76 21.34 0.35 -5.61
N PHE A 77 20.49 0.07 -6.60
CA PHE A 77 20.58 -1.15 -7.40
C PHE A 77 21.08 -0.90 -8.82
N GLU A 78 21.44 0.34 -9.17
CA GLU A 78 21.98 0.72 -10.49
C GLU A 78 21.12 0.27 -11.68
N GLY A 79 19.81 0.11 -11.46
CA GLY A 79 18.89 -0.40 -12.48
C GLY A 79 18.84 -1.93 -12.61
N ASP A 80 19.48 -2.70 -11.72
CA ASP A 80 19.57 -4.16 -11.80
C ASP A 80 19.05 -4.88 -10.54
N ALA A 81 17.96 -4.37 -9.95
CA ALA A 81 17.31 -5.05 -8.84
C ALA A 81 16.61 -6.34 -9.32
N PRO A 82 16.82 -7.49 -8.66
CA PRO A 82 16.11 -8.72 -9.01
C PRO A 82 14.59 -8.55 -8.80
N TYR A 83 13.78 -9.26 -9.59
CA TYR A 83 12.31 -9.25 -9.50
C TYR A 83 11.64 -7.87 -9.65
N ILE A 84 12.34 -6.84 -10.15
CA ILE A 84 11.81 -5.48 -10.25
C ILE A 84 10.52 -5.42 -11.06
N ASN A 85 10.44 -6.12 -12.20
CA ASN A 85 9.26 -6.15 -13.06
C ASN A 85 8.03 -6.72 -12.32
N LEU A 86 8.23 -7.80 -11.55
CA LEU A 86 7.17 -8.39 -10.73
C LEU A 86 6.73 -7.40 -9.64
N LYS A 87 7.68 -6.74 -8.98
CA LYS A 87 7.38 -5.77 -7.92
C LYS A 87 6.61 -4.56 -8.44
N ILE A 88 6.98 -4.03 -9.61
CA ILE A 88 6.26 -2.93 -10.28
C ILE A 88 4.85 -3.38 -10.67
N PHE A 89 4.70 -4.56 -11.27
CA PHE A 89 3.41 -5.10 -11.65
C PHE A 89 2.47 -5.25 -10.44
N LEU A 90 2.96 -5.83 -9.35
CA LEU A 90 2.18 -5.99 -8.11
C LEU A 90 1.85 -4.64 -7.46
N ALA A 91 2.77 -3.67 -7.48
CA ALA A 91 2.53 -2.34 -6.93
C ALA A 91 1.46 -1.57 -7.72
N ILE A 92 1.50 -1.63 -9.06
CA ILE A 92 0.46 -1.06 -9.92
C ILE A 92 -0.88 -1.77 -9.67
N THR A 93 -0.87 -3.10 -9.56
CA THR A 93 -2.07 -3.88 -9.28
C THR A 93 -2.69 -3.49 -7.94
N LEU A 94 -1.87 -3.37 -6.89
CA LEU A 94 -2.32 -2.91 -5.57
C LEU A 94 -2.89 -1.49 -5.64
N PHE A 95 -2.21 -0.57 -6.32
CA PHE A 95 -2.68 0.80 -6.50
C PHE A 95 -4.04 0.84 -7.20
N VAL A 96 -4.18 0.16 -8.33
CA VAL A 96 -5.44 0.11 -9.09
C VAL A 96 -6.55 -0.51 -8.24
N LEU A 97 -6.28 -1.63 -7.58
CA LEU A 97 -7.29 -2.31 -6.76
C LEU A 97 -7.76 -1.43 -5.61
N THR A 98 -6.85 -0.85 -4.83
CA THR A 98 -7.18 0.02 -3.70
C THR A 98 -7.88 1.30 -4.15
N ALA A 99 -7.45 1.91 -5.26
CA ALA A 99 -8.12 3.07 -5.85
C ALA A 99 -9.53 2.76 -6.35
N VAL A 100 -9.73 1.60 -6.99
CA VAL A 100 -11.06 1.15 -7.44
C VAL A 100 -11.98 0.92 -6.25
N ILE A 101 -11.51 0.24 -5.19
CA ILE A 101 -12.29 0.02 -3.97
C ILE A 101 -12.71 1.36 -3.36
N ALA A 102 -11.77 2.29 -3.20
CA ALA A 102 -12.03 3.62 -2.66
C ALA A 102 -13.03 4.39 -3.53
N LEU A 103 -12.86 4.38 -4.85
CA LEU A 103 -13.74 5.06 -5.80
C LEU A 103 -15.15 4.47 -5.80
N VAL A 104 -15.27 3.14 -5.82
CA VAL A 104 -16.57 2.45 -5.76
C VAL A 104 -17.29 2.80 -4.47
N ARG A 105 -16.60 2.72 -3.32
CA ARG A 105 -17.19 3.08 -2.02
C ARG A 105 -17.55 4.56 -1.91
N TRP A 106 -16.79 5.44 -2.54
CA TRP A 106 -17.09 6.87 -2.61
C TRP A 106 -18.36 7.14 -3.43
N ARG A 107 -18.54 6.43 -4.55
CA ARG A 107 -19.72 6.56 -5.42
C ARG A 107 -20.95 5.83 -4.89
N GLN A 108 -20.75 4.73 -4.15
CA GLN A 108 -21.80 3.87 -3.63
C GLN A 108 -21.57 3.63 -2.14
N SER A 109 -22.18 4.46 -1.29
CA SER A 109 -21.94 4.40 0.16
C SER A 109 -22.32 3.07 0.80
N GLU A 110 -23.31 2.40 0.21
CA GLU A 110 -23.88 1.16 0.72
C GLU A 110 -23.24 -0.11 0.14
N VAL A 111 -22.11 0.00 -0.59
CA VAL A 111 -21.49 -1.15 -1.28
C VAL A 111 -21.17 -2.32 -0.32
N PHE A 112 -20.82 -2.00 0.93
CA PHE A 112 -20.55 -3.02 1.94
C PHE A 112 -21.82 -3.63 2.55
N TRP A 113 -22.89 -2.84 2.68
CA TRP A 113 -24.12 -3.26 3.36
C TRP A 113 -25.13 -3.96 2.45
N ARG A 114 -24.87 -3.98 1.13
CA ARG A 114 -25.68 -4.71 0.15
C ARG A 114 -25.16 -6.14 -0.04
N PRO A 115 -25.99 -7.18 0.17
CA PRO A 115 -25.56 -8.58 0.04
C PRO A 115 -24.92 -8.92 -1.31
N THR A 116 -25.39 -8.28 -2.40
CA THR A 116 -24.89 -8.51 -3.77
C THR A 116 -23.46 -8.04 -4.00
N THR A 117 -22.99 -7.04 -3.25
CA THR A 117 -21.66 -6.42 -3.44
C THR A 117 -20.73 -6.64 -2.25
N MET A 118 -21.27 -6.96 -1.07
CA MET A 118 -20.53 -7.17 0.18
C MET A 118 -19.38 -8.16 0.02
N VAL A 119 -19.63 -9.34 -0.58
CA VAL A 119 -18.61 -10.38 -0.75
C VAL A 119 -17.45 -9.89 -1.62
N LEU A 120 -17.76 -9.22 -2.73
CA LEU A 120 -16.74 -8.69 -3.64
C LEU A 120 -15.94 -7.57 -2.97
N TYR A 121 -16.59 -6.73 -2.17
CA TYR A 121 -15.93 -5.66 -1.43
C TYR A 121 -14.96 -6.21 -0.38
N ILE A 122 -15.38 -7.20 0.42
CA ILE A 122 -14.51 -7.89 1.39
C ILE A 122 -13.35 -8.60 0.67
N ALA A 123 -13.62 -9.29 -0.43
CA ALA A 123 -12.59 -9.94 -1.24
C ALA A 123 -11.56 -8.93 -1.78
N GLY A 124 -11.99 -7.73 -2.18
CA GLY A 124 -11.10 -6.66 -2.61
C GLY A 124 -10.15 -6.20 -1.49
N PHE A 125 -10.65 -6.02 -0.27
CA PHE A 125 -9.80 -5.71 0.90
C PHE A 125 -8.81 -6.84 1.21
N ALA A 126 -9.27 -8.09 1.21
CA ALA A 126 -8.42 -9.26 1.44
C ALA A 126 -7.33 -9.39 0.38
N ALA A 127 -7.69 -9.25 -0.91
CA ALA A 127 -6.75 -9.26 -2.02
C ALA A 127 -5.73 -8.11 -1.92
N SER A 128 -6.16 -6.91 -1.51
CA SER A 128 -5.24 -5.78 -1.28
C SER A 128 -4.21 -6.10 -0.20
N PHE A 129 -4.63 -6.69 0.92
CA PHE A 129 -3.71 -7.09 1.99
C PHE A 129 -2.74 -8.20 1.56
N ILE A 130 -3.22 -9.19 0.81
CA ILE A 130 -2.38 -10.26 0.24
C ILE A 130 -1.34 -9.68 -0.72
N LEU A 131 -1.76 -8.79 -1.63
CA LEU A 131 -0.86 -8.12 -2.57
C LEU A 131 0.21 -7.28 -1.85
N ALA A 132 -0.19 -6.50 -0.84
CA ALA A 132 0.74 -5.70 -0.05
C ALA A 132 1.73 -6.59 0.73
N SER A 133 1.26 -7.71 1.29
CA SER A 133 2.12 -8.68 1.98
C SER A 133 3.11 -9.35 1.03
N ALA A 134 2.67 -9.73 -0.17
CA ALA A 134 3.53 -10.29 -1.21
C ALA A 134 4.60 -9.28 -1.67
N LEU A 135 4.24 -8.00 -1.84
CA LEU A 135 5.18 -6.92 -2.12
C LEU A 135 6.23 -6.77 -1.01
N GLY A 136 5.82 -6.84 0.25
CA GLY A 136 6.72 -6.82 1.41
C GLY A 136 7.68 -8.00 1.41
N PHE A 137 7.16 -9.21 1.17
CA PHE A 137 7.95 -10.44 1.07
C PHE A 137 9.00 -10.35 -0.05
N ILE A 138 8.59 -9.99 -1.27
CA ILE A 138 9.51 -9.81 -2.41
C ILE A 138 10.53 -8.71 -2.11
N GLY A 139 10.13 -7.63 -1.44
CA GLY A 139 11.06 -6.61 -0.96
C GLY A 139 12.14 -7.17 -0.04
N GLY A 140 11.77 -8.07 0.87
CA GLY A 140 12.71 -8.81 1.71
C GLY A 140 13.64 -9.71 0.89
N VAL A 141 13.12 -10.44 -0.10
CA VAL A 141 13.94 -11.28 -1.00
C VAL A 141 14.97 -10.45 -1.76
N ILE A 142 14.60 -9.26 -2.27
CA ILE A 142 15.54 -8.36 -2.96
C ILE A 142 16.67 -7.90 -2.04
N LEU A 143 16.37 -7.65 -0.77
CA LEU A 143 17.35 -7.14 0.20
C LEU A 143 18.24 -8.23 0.81
N TYR A 144 17.71 -9.44 0.99
CA TYR A 144 18.36 -10.48 1.79
C TYR A 144 18.67 -11.79 1.02
N GLY A 145 18.15 -11.97 -0.19
CA GLY A 145 18.55 -13.05 -1.10
C GLY A 145 18.18 -14.47 -0.67
N PHE A 146 17.00 -14.67 -0.07
CA PHE A 146 16.49 -16.00 0.33
C PHE A 146 16.38 -17.01 -0.81
#